data_AF-A0A3Q7EWY9-F1
#
_entry.id   AF-A0A3Q7EWY9-F1
#
_cell.length_a   1.000
_cell.length_b   1.000
_cell.length_c   1.000
_cell.angle_alpha   90.00
_cell.angle_beta   90.00
_cell.angle_gamma   90.00
#
_symmetry.space_group_name_H-M   'P 1'
#
loop_
_entity.id
_entity.type
_entity.pdbx_description
1 polymer ?
#
loop_
_entity_poly.entity_id
_entity_poly.type
_entity_poly.pdbx_seq_one_letter_code
_entity_poly.pdbx_strand_id
1 'polypeptide(L)'
;MAGEKETTKVAIDKYRRFLHEDHVAAAETMEWRHGSPPIYDSVNNVFEQGRTKVWPKGSLEETIQNSIKTWEMEIKYKTCVNDIRTINLEKFKLFVNGREGLSAEETLKVGGYNALLKTSMPNEFKYHKEDEETFESSHTNFRSAFPRGFAWEVINVYTGPPVVTYKFRHWGFFEGPFKGHAPTGEMIQFYGIGIMKINI
;
A
#
# COMPACT_ATOMS: atom_id res chain seq x y z
N MET A 1 8.00 -13.77 42.02
CA MET A 1 8.34 -14.45 40.75
C MET A 1 7.92 -13.52 39.63
N ALA A 2 8.89 -12.90 38.95
CA ALA A 2 8.61 -11.99 37.84
C ALA A 2 8.24 -12.84 36.62
N GLY A 3 7.03 -12.64 36.10
CA GLY A 3 6.60 -13.28 34.86
C GLY A 3 7.47 -12.79 33.71
N GLU A 4 8.10 -13.73 33.01
CA GLU A 4 8.75 -13.47 31.74
C GLU A 4 7.71 -12.87 30.79
N LYS A 5 7.93 -11.62 30.36
CA LYS A 5 7.26 -11.09 29.18
C LYS A 5 7.75 -11.92 28.01
N GLU A 6 6.92 -12.84 27.56
CA GLU A 6 7.09 -13.54 26.29
C GLU A 6 7.24 -12.47 25.20
N THR A 7 8.48 -12.27 24.74
CA THR A 7 8.78 -11.39 23.63
C THR A 7 8.36 -12.14 22.38
N THR A 8 7.11 -11.93 21.94
CA THR A 8 6.62 -12.42 20.67
C THR A 8 7.58 -11.95 19.58
N LYS A 9 8.42 -12.85 19.06
CA LYS A 9 9.32 -12.54 17.94
C LYS A 9 8.44 -12.15 16.75
N VAL A 10 8.34 -10.86 16.48
CA VAL A 10 7.64 -10.36 15.29
C VAL A 10 8.38 -10.91 14.07
N ALA A 11 7.70 -11.72 13.26
CA ALA A 11 8.27 -12.27 12.04
C ALA A 11 8.68 -11.14 11.09
N ILE A 12 9.86 -11.26 10.49
CA ILE A 12 10.39 -10.24 9.57
C ILE A 12 9.55 -10.25 8.28
N ASP A 13 8.87 -9.13 7.98
CA ASP A 13 8.19 -8.94 6.69
C ASP A 13 9.24 -8.87 5.57
N LYS A 14 9.08 -9.74 4.56
CA LYS A 14 10.04 -9.88 3.45
C LYS A 14 9.89 -8.81 2.36
N TYR A 15 8.77 -8.10 2.36
CA TYR A 15 8.30 -7.31 1.22
C TYR A 15 8.30 -5.81 1.49
N ARG A 16 8.14 -5.42 2.75
CA ARG A 16 8.13 -4.02 3.19
C ARG A 16 9.46 -3.74 3.85
N ARG A 17 10.27 -2.97 3.14
CA ARG A 17 11.49 -2.39 3.70
C ARG A 17 11.09 -1.60 4.94
N PHE A 18 12.01 -1.44 5.89
CA PHE A 18 11.81 -0.60 7.07
C PHE A 18 10.84 -1.13 8.12
N LEU A 19 9.83 -1.95 7.76
CA LEU A 19 8.80 -2.39 8.70
C LEU A 19 9.36 -3.13 9.92
N HIS A 20 10.40 -3.95 9.74
CA HIS A 20 11.04 -4.61 10.88
C HIS A 20 11.74 -3.61 11.82
N GLU A 21 12.50 -2.66 11.26
CA GLU A 21 13.14 -1.59 12.05
C GLU A 21 12.08 -0.73 12.74
N ASP A 22 10.98 -0.44 12.05
CA ASP A 22 9.83 0.28 12.58
C ASP A 22 9.22 -0.48 13.77
N HIS A 23 9.04 -1.80 13.71
CA HIS A 23 8.58 -2.62 14.84
C HIS A 23 9.53 -2.59 16.05
N VAL A 24 10.84 -2.49 15.81
CA VAL A 24 11.83 -2.36 16.88
C VAL A 24 11.83 -0.94 17.48
N ALA A 25 11.65 0.10 16.65
CA ALA A 25 11.70 1.50 17.05
C ALA A 25 10.37 2.08 17.55
N ALA A 26 9.24 1.42 17.26
CA ALA A 26 7.89 1.95 17.42
C ALA A 26 7.49 2.31 18.87
N ALA A 27 8.25 1.88 19.87
CA ALA A 27 7.98 2.26 21.25
C ALA A 27 8.48 3.68 21.61
N GLU A 28 9.40 4.28 20.83
CA GLU A 28 10.14 5.47 21.31
C GLU A 28 10.21 6.65 20.32
N THR A 29 9.89 6.50 19.03
CA THR A 29 10.27 7.53 18.03
C THR A 29 9.24 7.89 16.95
N MET A 30 8.21 7.10 16.69
CA MET A 30 7.29 7.32 15.56
C MET A 30 5.82 7.23 15.95
N GLU A 31 5.00 8.13 15.41
CA GLU A 31 3.56 8.12 15.57
C GLU A 31 2.88 7.27 14.48
N TRP A 32 2.10 6.28 14.94
CA TRP A 32 1.33 5.40 14.07
C TRP A 32 -0.15 5.75 14.15
N ARG A 33 -0.82 5.79 13.00
CA ARG A 33 -2.25 6.11 12.88
C ARG A 33 -3.14 5.23 13.76
N HIS A 34 -2.73 3.99 14.00
CA HIS A 34 -3.45 3.03 14.84
C HIS A 34 -2.61 2.56 16.05
N GLY A 35 -1.68 3.42 16.51
CA GLY A 35 -0.90 3.22 17.73
C GLY A 35 0.22 2.17 17.65
N SER A 36 0.35 1.44 16.54
CA SER A 36 1.43 0.48 16.31
C SER A 36 1.70 0.26 14.82
N PRO A 37 2.89 -0.25 14.45
CA PRO A 37 3.16 -0.65 13.08
C PRO A 37 2.27 -1.84 12.66
N PRO A 38 1.88 -1.90 11.39
CA PRO A 38 0.98 -2.93 10.89
C PRO A 38 1.63 -4.32 10.82
N ILE A 39 0.77 -5.35 10.86
CA ILE A 39 1.10 -6.75 10.55
C ILE A 39 0.49 -7.10 9.18
N TYR A 40 1.29 -7.74 8.32
CA TYR A 40 0.91 -8.03 6.93
C TYR A 40 0.84 -9.51 6.58
N ASP A 41 0.92 -10.42 7.56
CA ASP A 41 0.95 -11.87 7.35
C ASP A 41 -0.19 -12.37 6.45
N SER A 42 -1.41 -11.88 6.66
CA SER A 42 -2.59 -12.28 5.88
C SER A 42 -2.43 -11.97 4.38
N VAL A 43 -2.08 -10.71 4.03
CA VAL A 43 -1.90 -10.35 2.62
C VAL A 43 -0.62 -10.93 2.03
N ASN A 44 0.40 -11.16 2.84
CA ASN A 44 1.62 -11.84 2.40
C ASN A 44 1.31 -13.29 2.03
N ASN A 45 0.45 -13.98 2.77
CA ASN A 45 -0.03 -15.32 2.40
C ASN A 45 -0.84 -15.29 1.09
N VAL A 46 -1.74 -14.31 0.91
CA VAL A 46 -2.47 -14.13 -0.36
C VAL A 46 -1.50 -13.88 -1.52
N PHE A 47 -0.48 -13.05 -1.30
CA PHE A 47 0.54 -12.76 -2.29
C PHE A 47 1.33 -14.02 -2.66
N GLU A 48 1.82 -14.79 -1.69
CA GLU A 48 2.59 -16.01 -1.92
C GLU A 48 1.80 -17.08 -2.68
N GLN A 49 0.52 -17.25 -2.34
CA GLN A 49 -0.35 -18.21 -3.01
C GLN A 49 -0.73 -17.78 -4.44
N GLY A 50 -0.82 -16.47 -4.70
CA GLY A 50 -1.35 -15.94 -5.96
C GLY A 50 -0.33 -15.34 -6.92
N ARG A 51 0.93 -15.14 -6.49
CA ARG A 51 1.97 -14.52 -7.32
C ARG A 51 2.32 -15.38 -8.52
N THR A 52 2.70 -14.71 -9.60
CA THR A 52 3.12 -15.29 -10.87
C THR A 52 4.60 -15.07 -11.15
N LYS A 53 5.26 -14.20 -10.37
CA LYS A 53 6.66 -13.81 -10.52
C LYS A 53 7.44 -14.01 -9.22
N VAL A 54 8.65 -14.53 -9.39
CA VAL A 54 9.68 -14.56 -8.35
C VAL A 54 10.89 -13.84 -8.92
N TRP A 55 11.14 -12.63 -8.42
CA TRP A 55 12.24 -11.78 -8.90
C TRP A 55 13.55 -12.13 -8.17
N PRO A 56 14.70 -12.12 -8.87
CA PRO A 56 15.99 -12.33 -8.21
C PRO A 56 16.25 -11.28 -7.14
N LYS A 57 16.90 -11.70 -6.05
CA LYS A 57 17.29 -10.78 -4.98
C LYS A 57 18.21 -9.69 -5.53
N GLY A 58 17.90 -8.43 -5.23
CA GLY A 58 18.63 -7.25 -5.71
C GLY A 58 18.27 -6.82 -7.13
N SER A 59 17.31 -7.49 -7.80
CA SER A 59 16.88 -7.05 -9.12
C SER A 59 16.09 -5.74 -9.05
N LEU A 60 15.96 -5.08 -10.20
CA LEU A 60 15.17 -3.85 -10.32
C LEU A 60 13.70 -4.13 -10.01
N GLU A 61 13.16 -5.25 -10.48
CA GLU A 61 11.78 -5.68 -10.26
C GLU A 61 11.49 -5.95 -8.79
N GLU A 62 12.38 -6.65 -8.08
CA GLU A 62 12.27 -6.85 -6.63
C GLU A 62 12.30 -5.50 -5.91
N THR A 63 13.20 -4.61 -6.32
CA THR A 63 13.33 -3.28 -5.73
C THR A 63 12.05 -2.46 -5.90
N ILE A 64 11.50 -2.38 -7.11
CA ILE A 64 10.26 -1.65 -7.38
C ILE A 64 9.10 -2.26 -6.59
N GLN A 65 9.01 -3.59 -6.56
CA GLN A 65 7.94 -4.27 -5.83
C GLN A 65 7.97 -3.94 -4.34
N ASN A 66 9.14 -4.04 -3.72
CA ASN A 66 9.27 -3.78 -2.30
C ASN A 66 9.12 -2.29 -2.00
N SER A 67 9.63 -1.39 -2.85
CA SER A 67 9.42 0.05 -2.69
C SER A 67 7.94 0.42 -2.72
N ILE A 68 7.15 -0.06 -3.68
CA ILE A 68 5.71 0.28 -3.74
C ILE A 68 4.94 -0.28 -2.55
N LYS A 69 5.19 -1.54 -2.17
CA LYS A 69 4.57 -2.15 -0.99
C LYS A 69 4.93 -1.39 0.31
N THR A 70 6.16 -0.89 0.40
CA THR A 70 6.62 -0.08 1.54
C THR A 70 5.96 1.29 1.53
N TRP A 71 5.98 2.01 0.41
CA TRP A 71 5.34 3.33 0.28
C TRP A 71 3.84 3.28 0.61
N GLU A 72 3.12 2.28 0.11
CA GLU A 72 1.70 2.11 0.46
C GLU A 72 1.50 1.89 1.97
N MET A 73 2.38 1.12 2.61
CA MET A 73 2.34 0.94 4.06
C MET A 73 2.56 2.27 4.78
N GLU A 74 3.59 3.03 4.40
CA GLU A 74 3.92 4.30 5.03
C GLU A 74 2.75 5.29 4.94
N ILE A 75 2.17 5.50 3.76
CA ILE A 75 1.03 6.40 3.56
C ILE A 75 -0.22 5.93 4.34
N LYS A 76 -0.42 4.61 4.47
CA LYS A 76 -1.59 4.04 5.17
C LYS A 76 -1.46 4.06 6.70
N TYR A 77 -0.25 4.11 7.26
CA TYR A 77 -0.07 3.90 8.70
C TYR A 77 0.73 4.97 9.42
N LYS A 78 1.57 5.75 8.75
CA LYS A 78 2.30 6.87 9.37
C LYS A 78 1.43 8.12 9.38
N THR A 79 1.61 8.98 10.38
CA THR A 79 0.90 10.28 10.50
C THR A 79 1.78 11.46 10.16
N CYS A 80 3.10 11.32 10.28
CA CYS A 80 4.09 12.34 9.98
C CYS A 80 4.73 12.09 8.60
N VAL A 81 4.77 13.12 7.76
CA VAL A 81 5.39 13.03 6.44
C VAL A 81 6.90 12.80 6.51
N ASN A 82 7.56 13.31 7.55
CA ASN A 82 9.00 13.17 7.76
C ASN A 82 9.42 11.73 8.12
N ASP A 83 8.46 10.89 8.54
CA ASP A 83 8.71 9.49 8.83
C ASP A 83 8.64 8.61 7.56
N ILE A 84 8.25 9.18 6.41
CA ILE A 84 8.18 8.46 5.13
C ILE A 84 9.58 8.35 4.53
N ARG A 85 10.08 7.12 4.42
CA ARG A 85 11.46 6.83 3.97
C ARG A 85 11.54 6.44 2.50
N THR A 86 10.42 6.07 1.87
CA THR A 86 10.44 5.55 0.49
C THR A 86 10.52 6.64 -0.59
N ILE A 87 10.26 7.91 -0.25
CA ILE A 87 10.16 9.01 -1.23
C ILE A 87 11.09 10.18 -0.87
N ASN A 88 11.47 10.96 -1.87
CA ASN A 88 12.11 12.25 -1.64
C ASN A 88 11.01 13.31 -1.41
N LEU A 89 10.89 13.80 -0.18
CA LEU A 89 9.79 14.70 0.23
C LEU A 89 9.70 15.97 -0.63
N GLU A 90 10.83 16.60 -0.95
CA GLU A 90 10.88 17.84 -1.73
C GLU A 90 10.49 17.66 -3.21
N LYS A 91 10.71 16.46 -3.77
CA LYS A 91 10.53 16.19 -5.20
C LYS A 91 9.36 15.28 -5.51
N PHE A 92 8.74 14.66 -4.50
CA PHE A 92 7.70 13.68 -4.70
C PHE A 92 6.42 14.33 -5.25
N LYS A 93 5.90 13.72 -6.32
CA LYS A 93 4.58 14.02 -6.85
C LYS A 93 3.87 12.73 -7.25
N LEU A 94 2.64 12.53 -6.78
CA LEU A 94 1.77 11.43 -7.17
C LEU A 94 0.79 11.90 -8.24
N PHE A 95 0.93 11.36 -9.46
CA PHE A 95 0.00 11.58 -10.56
C PHE A 95 -0.81 10.30 -10.81
N VAL A 96 -2.12 10.44 -11.01
CA VAL A 96 -3.00 9.31 -11.25
C VAL A 96 -3.93 9.62 -12.42
N ASN A 97 -3.89 8.77 -13.45
CA ASN A 97 -4.79 8.80 -14.62
C ASN A 97 -4.99 10.21 -15.22
N GLY A 98 -3.88 10.94 -15.43
CA GLY A 98 -3.88 12.26 -16.08
C GLY A 98 -4.31 13.45 -15.20
N ARG A 99 -4.49 13.24 -13.89
CA ARG A 99 -4.82 14.30 -12.94
C ARG A 99 -3.60 15.10 -12.49
N GLU A 100 -3.86 16.23 -11.82
CA GLU A 100 -2.85 17.02 -11.13
C GLU A 100 -2.09 16.22 -10.07
N GLY A 101 -0.82 16.57 -9.88
CA GLY A 101 0.09 15.85 -9.00
C GLY A 101 0.00 16.30 -7.54
N LEU A 102 -0.22 15.35 -6.64
CA LEU A 102 -0.24 15.57 -5.19
C LEU A 102 1.17 15.56 -4.59
N SER A 103 1.47 16.45 -3.65
CA SER A 103 2.68 16.40 -2.81
C SER A 103 2.65 15.20 -1.85
N ALA A 104 3.75 14.98 -1.12
CA ALA A 104 3.83 13.96 -0.08
C ALA A 104 2.82 14.23 1.05
N GLU A 105 2.74 15.48 1.51
CA GLU A 105 1.82 15.95 2.56
C GLU A 105 0.36 15.81 2.11
N GLU A 106 0.05 16.24 0.89
CA GLU A 106 -1.30 16.11 0.33
C GLU A 106 -1.70 14.63 0.23
N THR A 107 -0.81 13.79 -0.29
CA THR A 107 -1.04 12.34 -0.42
C THR A 107 -1.28 11.69 0.95
N LEU A 108 -0.48 12.04 1.96
CA LEU A 108 -0.62 11.53 3.32
C LEU A 108 -1.95 11.96 3.94
N LYS A 109 -2.36 13.22 3.72
CA LYS A 109 -3.59 13.80 4.25
C LYS A 109 -4.84 13.17 3.63
N VAL A 110 -4.88 13.01 2.31
CA VAL A 110 -6.08 12.46 1.63
C VAL A 110 -6.17 10.94 1.78
N GLY A 111 -5.02 10.26 1.87
CA GLY A 111 -4.94 8.80 1.94
C GLY A 111 -4.84 8.11 0.58
N GLY A 112 -4.29 6.90 0.60
CA GLY A 112 -4.05 6.11 -0.62
C GLY A 112 -5.32 5.82 -1.43
N TYR A 113 -6.42 5.40 -0.80
CA TYR A 113 -7.66 5.08 -1.51
C TYR A 113 -8.24 6.30 -2.22
N ASN A 114 -8.39 7.42 -1.51
CA ASN A 114 -8.91 8.66 -2.08
C ASN A 114 -7.99 9.21 -3.19
N ALA A 115 -6.67 9.16 -3.02
CA ALA A 115 -5.73 9.59 -4.05
C ALA A 115 -5.79 8.73 -5.33
N LEU A 116 -5.77 7.40 -5.16
CA LEU A 116 -5.65 6.45 -6.26
C LEU A 116 -6.99 6.17 -6.98
N LEU A 117 -8.10 6.16 -6.26
CA LEU A 117 -9.43 5.82 -6.81
C LEU A 117 -10.25 7.02 -7.26
N LYS A 118 -9.78 8.24 -7.01
CA LYS A 118 -10.38 9.45 -7.59
C LYS A 118 -10.53 9.27 -9.10
N THR A 119 -11.59 9.82 -9.67
CA THR A 119 -11.91 9.66 -11.09
C THR A 119 -12.71 10.85 -11.61
N SER A 120 -12.57 11.14 -12.91
CA SER A 120 -13.34 12.17 -13.62
C SER A 120 -14.68 11.64 -14.15
N MET A 121 -15.05 10.40 -13.81
CA MET A 121 -16.35 9.83 -14.17
C MET A 121 -17.50 10.65 -13.57
N PRO A 122 -18.66 10.74 -14.26
CA PRO A 122 -19.87 11.31 -13.69
C PRO A 122 -20.25 10.65 -12.36
N ASN A 123 -20.81 11.42 -11.43
CA ASN A 123 -21.08 10.96 -10.06
C ASN A 123 -21.96 9.71 -9.97
N GLU A 124 -22.88 9.52 -10.92
CA GLU A 124 -23.74 8.33 -11.02
C GLU A 124 -22.97 7.02 -11.29
N PHE A 125 -21.74 7.11 -11.82
CA PHE A 125 -20.87 5.95 -12.07
C PHE A 125 -19.74 5.81 -11.05
N LYS A 126 -19.70 6.68 -10.02
CA LYS A 126 -18.70 6.61 -8.95
C LYS A 126 -19.19 5.71 -7.81
N TYR A 127 -18.62 4.51 -7.73
CA TYR A 127 -18.83 3.61 -6.58
C TYR A 127 -17.98 3.99 -5.36
N HIS A 128 -16.82 4.60 -5.60
CA HIS A 128 -16.03 5.31 -4.59
C HIS A 128 -16.10 6.81 -4.88
N LYS A 129 -16.64 7.58 -3.94
CA LYS A 129 -16.75 9.03 -4.05
C LYS A 129 -15.77 9.66 -3.07
N GLU A 130 -14.62 10.07 -3.58
CA GLU A 130 -13.51 10.55 -2.76
C GLU A 130 -13.85 11.82 -1.95
N ASP A 131 -14.81 12.61 -2.43
CA ASP A 131 -15.31 13.83 -1.80
C ASP A 131 -16.28 13.59 -0.65
N GLU A 132 -16.90 12.40 -0.59
CA GLU A 132 -17.77 11.95 0.49
C GLU A 132 -17.03 11.06 1.50
N GLU A 133 -15.74 10.75 1.28
CA GLU A 133 -14.97 9.78 2.05
C GLU A 133 -13.79 10.40 2.80
N THR A 134 -13.74 10.15 4.10
CA THR A 134 -12.55 10.42 4.91
C THR A 134 -11.48 9.35 4.68
N PHE A 135 -10.25 9.60 5.15
CA PHE A 135 -9.24 8.55 5.24
C PHE A 135 -9.80 7.31 5.96
N GLU A 136 -10.38 7.50 7.15
CA GLU A 136 -10.82 6.38 8.01
C GLU A 136 -11.99 5.60 7.39
N SER A 137 -12.97 6.30 6.80
CA SER A 137 -14.13 5.64 6.18
C SER A 137 -13.72 4.85 4.95
N SER A 138 -12.87 5.41 4.07
CA SER A 138 -12.34 4.67 2.92
C SER A 138 -11.50 3.47 3.37
N HIS A 139 -10.60 3.66 4.35
CA HIS A 139 -9.77 2.59 4.88
C HIS A 139 -10.59 1.45 5.47
N THR A 140 -11.60 1.78 6.28
CA THR A 140 -12.53 0.82 6.89
C THR A 140 -13.33 0.07 5.83
N ASN A 141 -13.87 0.77 4.83
CA ASN A 141 -14.65 0.17 3.75
C ASN A 141 -13.83 -0.88 2.98
N PHE A 142 -12.62 -0.54 2.54
CA PHE A 142 -11.78 -1.46 1.78
C PHE A 142 -11.24 -2.62 2.61
N ARG A 143 -10.88 -2.40 3.88
CA ARG A 143 -10.44 -3.49 4.77
C ARG A 143 -11.56 -4.45 5.12
N SER A 144 -12.77 -3.93 5.28
CA SER A 144 -13.96 -4.75 5.50
C SER A 144 -14.26 -5.60 4.27
N ALA A 145 -14.20 -5.02 3.08
CA ALA A 145 -14.44 -5.74 1.82
C ALA A 145 -13.41 -6.85 1.54
N PHE A 146 -12.13 -6.57 1.85
CA PHE A 146 -10.99 -7.46 1.60
C PHE A 146 -10.27 -7.80 2.92
N PRO A 147 -10.86 -8.66 3.79
CA PRO A 147 -10.32 -8.93 5.12
C PRO A 147 -8.94 -9.61 5.09
N ARG A 148 -8.62 -10.34 4.02
CA ARG A 148 -7.29 -10.91 3.78
C ARG A 148 -6.29 -9.93 3.15
N GLY A 149 -6.72 -8.69 2.94
CA GLY A 149 -5.98 -7.67 2.24
C GLY A 149 -6.09 -7.79 0.72
N PHE A 150 -5.40 -6.88 0.05
CA PHE A 150 -5.36 -6.75 -1.40
C PHE A 150 -3.88 -6.85 -1.78
N ALA A 151 -3.49 -7.96 -2.40
CA ALA A 151 -2.12 -8.26 -2.76
C ALA A 151 -1.72 -7.51 -4.04
N TRP A 152 -0.45 -7.15 -4.12
CA TRP A 152 0.10 -6.34 -5.21
C TRP A 152 1.41 -6.98 -5.72
N GLU A 153 1.57 -7.07 -7.04
CA GLU A 153 2.69 -7.74 -7.73
C GLU A 153 3.22 -6.91 -8.91
N VAL A 154 4.54 -6.80 -9.06
CA VAL A 154 5.16 -6.39 -10.34
C VAL A 154 5.10 -7.55 -11.33
N ILE A 155 4.48 -7.30 -12.48
CA ILE A 155 4.33 -8.29 -13.55
C ILE A 155 5.46 -8.18 -14.57
N ASN A 156 5.87 -6.95 -14.91
CA ASN A 156 6.97 -6.70 -15.81
C ASN A 156 7.55 -5.31 -15.59
N VAL A 157 8.85 -5.14 -15.85
CA VAL A 157 9.51 -3.83 -15.94
C VAL A 157 9.94 -3.62 -17.38
N TYR A 158 9.58 -2.47 -17.95
CA TYR A 158 9.82 -2.14 -19.35
C TYR A 158 11.03 -1.24 -19.56
N THR A 159 11.35 -0.39 -18.58
CA THR A 159 12.46 0.57 -18.68
C THR A 159 13.28 0.59 -17.39
N GLY A 160 14.57 0.87 -17.53
CA GLY A 160 15.49 1.06 -16.41
C GLY A 160 15.47 2.49 -15.85
N PRO A 161 16.17 2.75 -14.74
CA PRO A 161 16.34 4.08 -14.17
C PRO A 161 16.93 5.10 -15.18
N PRO A 162 16.68 6.41 -15.00
CA PRO A 162 16.02 7.03 -13.84
C PRO A 162 14.49 7.02 -13.92
N VAL A 163 13.89 6.66 -15.06
CA VAL A 163 12.43 6.61 -15.24
C VAL A 163 12.01 5.19 -15.59
N VAL A 164 11.44 4.50 -14.60
CA VAL A 164 11.03 3.11 -14.72
C VAL A 164 9.54 3.03 -15.00
N THR A 165 9.18 2.37 -16.09
CA THR A 165 7.82 1.98 -16.44
C THR A 165 7.63 0.51 -16.12
N TYR A 166 6.56 0.17 -15.41
CA TYR A 166 6.28 -1.20 -15.00
C TYR A 166 4.79 -1.52 -15.10
N LYS A 167 4.47 -2.80 -15.38
CA LYS A 167 3.12 -3.35 -15.28
C LYS A 167 2.96 -4.02 -13.93
N PHE A 168 1.80 -3.82 -13.30
CA PHE A 168 1.47 -4.44 -12.02
C PHE A 168 0.11 -5.15 -12.06
N ARG A 169 -0.12 -6.01 -11.06
CA ARG A 169 -1.38 -6.66 -10.75
C ARG A 169 -1.75 -6.36 -9.31
N HIS A 170 -3.03 -6.10 -9.06
CA HIS A 170 -3.60 -6.00 -7.72
C HIS A 170 -4.78 -6.98 -7.61
N TRP A 171 -4.87 -7.77 -6.54
CA TRP A 171 -5.95 -8.73 -6.37
C TRP A 171 -6.27 -9.05 -4.91
N GLY A 172 -7.47 -9.56 -4.66
CA GLY A 172 -7.92 -10.07 -3.37
C GLY A 172 -9.32 -10.64 -3.50
N PHE A 173 -9.86 -11.13 -2.39
CA PHE A 173 -11.13 -11.85 -2.38
C PHE A 173 -12.20 -11.00 -1.71
N PHE A 174 -13.32 -10.80 -2.40
CA PHE A 174 -14.41 -9.97 -1.89
C PHE A 174 -15.26 -10.76 -0.89
N GLU A 175 -14.84 -10.75 0.36
CA GLU A 175 -15.33 -11.65 1.42
C GLU A 175 -16.00 -10.94 2.58
N GLY A 176 -15.91 -9.61 2.64
CA GLY A 176 -16.73 -8.82 3.56
C GLY A 176 -17.58 -7.78 2.85
N PRO A 177 -18.45 -7.09 3.59
CA PRO A 177 -19.39 -6.14 3.00
C PRO A 177 -18.67 -4.90 2.46
N PHE A 178 -19.24 -4.31 1.41
CA PHE A 178 -18.79 -3.02 0.88
C PHE A 178 -19.98 -2.13 0.55
N LYS A 179 -20.17 -1.03 1.28
CA LYS A 179 -21.23 -0.02 1.03
C LYS A 179 -22.62 -0.62 0.76
N GLY A 180 -23.05 -1.58 1.59
CA GLY A 180 -24.36 -2.24 1.47
C GLY A 180 -24.41 -3.40 0.47
N HIS A 181 -23.32 -3.69 -0.25
CA HIS A 181 -23.19 -4.87 -1.09
C HIS A 181 -22.65 -6.06 -0.30
N ALA A 182 -23.31 -7.21 -0.46
CA ALA A 182 -22.88 -8.48 0.11
C ALA A 182 -21.61 -9.01 -0.58
N PRO A 183 -20.72 -9.71 0.15
CA PRO A 183 -19.54 -10.32 -0.44
C PRO A 183 -19.93 -11.43 -1.43
N THR A 184 -19.16 -11.56 -2.51
CA THR A 184 -19.36 -12.63 -3.51
C THR A 184 -18.47 -13.85 -3.27
N GLY A 185 -17.40 -13.69 -2.48
CA GLY A 185 -16.35 -14.70 -2.31
C GLY A 185 -15.39 -14.80 -3.50
N GLU A 186 -15.62 -14.05 -4.58
CA GLU A 186 -14.82 -14.12 -5.79
C GLU A 186 -13.52 -13.33 -5.67
N MET A 187 -12.52 -13.74 -6.45
CA MET A 187 -11.29 -12.96 -6.61
C MET A 187 -11.56 -11.76 -7.51
N ILE A 188 -11.37 -10.57 -6.97
CA ILE A 188 -11.32 -9.33 -7.73
C ILE A 188 -9.87 -9.05 -8.07
N GLN A 189 -9.60 -8.76 -9.35
CA GLN A 189 -8.26 -8.40 -9.79
C GLN A 189 -8.28 -7.36 -10.90
N PHE A 190 -7.21 -6.57 -10.97
CA PHE A 190 -6.95 -5.71 -12.11
C PHE A 190 -5.45 -5.56 -12.37
N TYR A 191 -5.14 -5.05 -13.55
CA TYR A 191 -3.79 -4.73 -13.98
C TYR A 191 -3.69 -3.24 -14.29
N GLY A 192 -2.50 -2.68 -14.08
CA GLY A 192 -2.21 -1.30 -14.42
C GLY A 192 -0.75 -1.11 -14.84
N ILE A 193 -0.43 0.11 -15.24
CA ILE A 193 0.94 0.56 -15.50
C ILE A 193 1.27 1.69 -14.54
N GLY A 194 2.47 1.66 -13.98
CA GLY A 194 3.04 2.75 -13.21
C GLY A 194 4.33 3.25 -13.85
N ILE A 195 4.61 4.53 -13.63
CA ILE A 195 5.86 5.18 -14.00
C ILE A 195 6.44 5.79 -12.73
N MET A 196 7.68 5.43 -12.41
CA MET A 196 8.39 5.91 -11.22
C MET A 196 9.70 6.54 -11.63
N LYS A 197 9.98 7.74 -11.08
CA LYS A 197 11.32 8.32 -11.14
C LYS A 197 12.13 7.88 -9.94
N ILE A 198 13.25 7.21 -10.18
CA ILE A 198 14.17 6.72 -9.15
C ILE A 198 15.38 7.65 -9.13
N ASN A 199 15.72 8.15 -7.94
CA ASN A 199 16.97 8.87 -7.73
C ASN A 199 18.09 7.83 -7.64
N ILE A 200 19.07 7.95 -8.53
CA ILE A 200 20.30 7.15 -8.59
C ILE A 200 21.42 7.98 -7.97
#